data_AF-A0A510URS6-F1
#
_entry.id   AF-A0A510URS6-F1
#
_cell.length_a   1.000
_cell.length_b   1.000
_cell.length_c   1.000
_cell.angle_alpha   90.00
_cell.angle_beta   90.00
_cell.angle_gamma   90.00
#
_symmetry.space_group_name_H-M   'P 1'
#
loop_
_entity.id
_entity.type
_entity.pdbx_description
1 polymer ?
#
loop_
_entity_poly.entity_id
_entity_poly.type
_entity_poly.pdbx_seq_one_letter_code
_entity_poly.pdbx_strand_id
1 'polypeptide(L)'
;MTRGIPLAWCLAAYPPRWRALRAREVAEFLAEAQAVASQPGDPAPGAGPRVSVREAAGLVRGGIATRLRTGPPLRTRAAYRMLDSRVPARYRGWVHDERSTVLGALGEWMWSAVAFGAAAAVTRVPTLAMMALVMLPVVLVRRSLHGARHRAKHLVRQPDEPPTAWDLGWGWGPRPRLAARAALTWVLVGGVVATAAAVTVVLVAPGHYDVRGCGQACVEATAVPPGGLGPAGGAALAVAALVGAVLAGVGTRHLRAGAPALPEQPHRVVVRSGLTAALVVLLIVLPVLAVLGLELTSAPAFAYLVAAGGLVVLPVLAVARAALRTRGPRPDAVALVDVVALLRGRAPDVDAPRGCAVAGPWSAAPDGGPWSAAPDGGPGQPDPR
;
A
#
# COMPACT_ATOMS: atom_id res chain seq x y z
N MET A 1 16.77 9.83 32.54
CA MET A 1 15.94 8.76 31.96
C MET A 1 16.12 8.69 30.45
N THR A 2 17.13 7.96 29.97
CA THR A 2 17.34 7.70 28.55
C THR A 2 16.34 6.64 28.09
N ARG A 3 15.39 7.01 27.22
CA ARG A 3 14.44 6.07 26.62
C ARG A 3 15.21 5.08 25.73
N GLY A 4 15.54 3.90 26.24
CA GLY A 4 16.14 2.81 25.44
C GLY A 4 15.25 2.39 24.28
N ILE A 5 15.80 1.68 23.30
CA ILE A 5 15.05 1.19 22.13
C ILE A 5 14.46 -0.19 22.46
N PRO A 6 13.18 -0.48 22.16
CA PRO A 6 12.60 -1.80 22.39
C PRO A 6 13.39 -2.89 21.65
N LEU A 7 13.80 -3.94 22.36
CA LEU A 7 14.58 -5.03 21.77
C LEU A 7 13.80 -5.76 20.67
N ALA A 8 12.49 -5.93 20.84
CA ALA A 8 11.60 -6.50 19.83
C ALA A 8 11.66 -5.75 18.48
N TRP A 9 11.83 -4.43 18.50
CA TRP A 9 11.98 -3.64 17.28
C TRP A 9 13.32 -3.92 16.58
N CYS A 10 14.39 -4.08 17.35
CA CYS A 10 15.70 -4.43 16.81
C CYS A 10 15.67 -5.82 16.17
N LEU A 11 15.02 -6.80 16.82
CA LEU A 11 14.87 -8.16 16.30
C LEU A 11 13.99 -8.21 15.03
N ALA A 12 13.09 -7.25 14.82
CA ALA A 12 12.32 -7.16 13.58
C ALA A 12 13.20 -6.95 12.33
N ALA A 13 14.44 -6.49 12.50
CA ALA A 13 15.43 -6.41 11.42
C ALA A 13 15.86 -7.79 10.90
N TYR A 14 15.72 -8.87 11.68
CA TYR A 14 16.04 -10.23 11.25
C TYR A 14 14.93 -10.83 10.38
N PRO A 15 15.24 -11.73 9.43
CA PRO A 15 14.22 -12.44 8.66
C PRO A 15 13.27 -13.23 9.59
N PRO A 16 11.94 -13.20 9.40
CA PRO A 16 10.99 -14.02 10.16
C PRO A 16 11.37 -15.50 10.21
N ARG A 17 11.79 -16.10 9.08
CA ARG A 17 12.24 -17.50 9.06
C ARG A 17 13.45 -17.76 9.96
N TRP A 18 14.37 -16.80 10.04
CA TRP A 18 15.55 -16.91 10.89
C TRP A 18 15.14 -16.88 12.36
N ARG A 19 14.22 -15.98 12.72
CA ARG A 19 13.67 -15.89 14.08
C ARG A 19 12.88 -17.14 14.47
N ALA A 20 12.14 -17.74 13.54
CA ALA A 20 11.39 -18.96 13.79
C ALA A 20 12.32 -20.16 14.05
N LEU A 21 13.37 -20.33 13.23
CA LEU A 21 14.37 -21.39 13.43
C LEU A 21 15.15 -21.23 14.75
N ARG A 22 15.32 -20.00 15.21
CA ARG A 22 16.03 -19.64 16.44
C ARG A 22 15.06 -19.21 17.55
N ALA A 23 13.79 -19.63 17.48
CA ALA A 23 12.74 -19.11 18.36
C ALA A 23 13.08 -19.33 19.85
N ARG A 24 13.65 -20.50 20.17
CA ARG A 24 14.11 -20.83 21.51
C ARG A 24 15.24 -19.90 21.97
N GLU A 25 16.30 -19.76 21.19
CA GLU A 25 17.44 -18.88 21.50
C GLU A 25 17.00 -17.42 21.63
N VAL A 26 16.08 -16.97 20.76
CA VAL A 26 15.51 -15.62 20.82
C VAL A 26 14.64 -15.44 22.08
N ALA A 27 13.86 -16.45 22.46
CA ALA A 27 13.04 -16.40 23.67
C ALA A 27 13.89 -16.41 24.95
N GLU A 28 14.93 -17.25 25.00
CA GLU A 28 15.91 -17.30 26.10
C GLU A 28 16.61 -15.94 26.24
N PHE A 29 17.11 -15.37 25.13
CA PHE A 29 17.73 -14.04 25.12
C PHE A 29 16.76 -12.93 25.55
N LEU A 30 15.49 -12.98 25.13
CA LEU A 30 14.47 -12.01 25.56
C LEU A 30 14.13 -12.14 27.05
N ALA A 31 14.08 -13.37 27.57
CA ALA A 31 13.82 -13.64 28.98
C ALA A 31 14.99 -13.16 29.86
N GLU A 32 16.23 -13.42 29.45
CA GLU A 32 17.43 -12.92 30.11
C GLU A 32 17.46 -11.39 30.12
N ALA A 33 17.18 -10.75 28.98
CA ALA A 33 17.12 -9.29 28.89
C ALA A 33 16.01 -8.69 29.77
N GLN A 34 14.86 -9.37 29.89
CA GLN A 34 13.77 -8.94 30.76
C GLN A 34 14.11 -9.11 32.24
N ALA A 35 14.79 -10.18 32.62
CA ALA A 35 15.25 -10.43 33.99
C ALA A 35 16.23 -9.34 34.45
N VAL A 36 17.20 -8.97 33.60
CA VAL A 36 18.13 -7.86 33.88
C VAL A 36 17.38 -6.53 33.99
N ALA A 37 16.41 -6.28 33.12
CA ALA A 37 15.62 -5.04 33.14
C ALA A 37 14.66 -4.93 34.35
N SER A 38 14.32 -6.04 35.00
CA SER A 38 13.36 -6.09 36.12
C SER A 38 14.03 -5.94 37.49
N GLN A 39 15.32 -5.60 37.55
CA GLN A 39 16.02 -5.37 38.82
C GLN A 39 15.35 -4.23 39.64
N PRO A 40 15.26 -4.36 40.97
CA PRO A 40 14.47 -3.46 41.80
C PRO A 40 15.11 -2.07 41.82
N GLY A 41 14.47 -1.10 41.18
CA GLY A 41 14.95 0.28 41.13
C GLY A 41 14.26 1.16 40.10
N ASP A 42 13.80 0.61 38.98
CA ASP A 42 13.03 1.36 37.98
C ASP A 42 12.25 0.41 37.04
N PRO A 43 10.93 0.22 37.23
CA PRO A 43 10.12 -0.18 36.09
C PRO A 43 8.80 0.60 36.02
N ALA A 44 8.60 1.32 34.91
CA ALA A 44 7.26 1.58 34.43
C ALA A 44 6.62 0.22 34.05
N PRO A 45 5.51 -0.20 34.69
CA PRO A 45 4.88 -1.48 34.40
C PRO A 45 4.42 -1.54 32.93
N GLY A 46 4.82 -2.61 32.23
CA GLY A 46 4.39 -2.91 30.86
C GLY A 46 5.38 -2.56 29.74
N ALA A 47 6.54 -1.96 30.03
CA ALA A 47 7.58 -1.75 29.03
C ALA A 47 8.50 -2.99 28.93
N GLY A 48 8.42 -3.75 27.83
CA GLY A 48 9.31 -4.89 27.57
C GLY A 48 10.80 -4.51 27.46
N PRO A 49 11.71 -5.48 27.22
CA PRO A 49 13.15 -5.27 27.36
C PRO A 49 13.65 -4.21 26.38
N ARG A 50 14.50 -3.30 26.87
CA ARG A 50 15.05 -2.17 26.11
C ARG A 50 16.57 -2.27 26.08
N VAL A 51 17.16 -1.89 24.96
CA VAL A 51 18.61 -1.87 24.76
C VAL A 51 19.12 -0.44 24.53
N SER A 52 20.41 -0.23 24.79
CA SER A 52 21.06 1.03 24.47
C SER A 52 21.04 1.30 22.95
N VAL A 53 21.17 2.57 22.54
CA VAL A 53 21.19 2.94 21.12
C VAL A 53 22.34 2.25 20.37
N ARG A 54 23.49 2.06 21.03
CA ARG A 54 24.67 1.40 20.44
C ARG A 54 24.41 -0.09 20.18
N GLU A 55 23.83 -0.80 21.14
CA GLU A 55 23.45 -2.21 21.00
C GLU A 55 22.35 -2.39 19.97
N ALA A 56 21.32 -1.52 19.99
CA ALA A 56 20.27 -1.49 18.99
C ALA A 56 20.84 -1.36 17.57
N ALA A 57 21.78 -0.43 17.36
CA ALA A 57 22.44 -0.25 16.08
C ALA A 57 23.24 -1.49 15.65
N GLY A 58 23.89 -2.18 16.61
CA GLY A 58 24.58 -3.45 16.35
C GLY A 58 23.63 -4.56 15.93
N LEU A 59 22.51 -4.74 16.66
CA LEU A 59 21.48 -5.73 16.36
C LEU A 59 20.80 -5.48 15.01
N VAL A 60 20.45 -4.22 14.72
CA VAL A 60 19.84 -3.84 13.44
C VAL A 60 20.82 -4.10 12.28
N ARG A 61 22.10 -3.71 12.43
CA ARG A 61 23.13 -4.03 11.42
C ARG A 61 23.31 -5.54 11.23
N GLY A 62 23.33 -6.32 12.31
CA GLY A 62 23.38 -7.78 12.26
C GLY A 62 22.18 -8.40 11.54
N GLY A 63 20.97 -7.89 11.81
CA GLY A 63 19.74 -8.32 11.14
C GLY A 63 19.74 -8.01 9.64
N ILE A 64 20.16 -6.79 9.26
CA ILE A 64 20.31 -6.39 7.86
C ILE A 64 21.36 -7.26 7.16
N ALA A 65 22.55 -7.44 7.74
CA ALA A 65 23.59 -8.29 7.18
C ALA A 65 23.10 -9.74 6.99
N THR A 66 22.29 -10.24 7.92
CA THR A 66 21.67 -11.57 7.81
C THR A 66 20.66 -11.65 6.66
N ARG A 67 19.84 -10.61 6.43
CA ARG A 67 18.97 -10.52 5.23
C ARG A 67 19.76 -10.45 3.94
N LEU A 68 20.88 -9.74 3.93
CA LEU A 68 21.76 -9.64 2.75
C LEU A 68 22.35 -11.02 2.42
N ARG A 69 22.92 -11.72 3.40
CA ARG A 69 23.52 -13.05 3.24
C ARG A 69 22.53 -14.15 2.86
N THR A 70 21.34 -14.12 3.43
CA THR A 70 20.31 -15.17 3.22
C THR A 70 19.40 -14.91 2.01
N GLY A 71 19.51 -13.74 1.38
CA GLY A 71 18.70 -13.39 0.21
C GLY A 71 19.41 -13.69 -1.12
N PRO A 72 18.70 -13.56 -2.25
CA PRO A 72 19.27 -13.77 -3.57
C PRO A 72 20.35 -12.73 -3.91
N PRO A 73 21.22 -12.99 -4.91
CA PRO A 73 22.19 -12.00 -5.39
C PRO A 73 21.48 -10.75 -5.93
N LEU A 74 22.18 -9.60 -5.93
CA LEU A 74 21.59 -8.29 -6.24
C LEU A 74 20.90 -8.26 -7.61
N ARG A 75 21.48 -8.89 -8.64
CA ARG A 75 20.89 -9.00 -9.98
C ARG A 75 19.50 -9.67 -9.97
N THR A 76 19.33 -10.73 -9.19
CA THR A 76 18.05 -11.45 -9.05
C THR A 76 17.06 -10.61 -8.26
N ARG A 77 17.53 -9.85 -7.25
CA ARG A 77 16.67 -8.87 -6.56
C ARG A 77 16.18 -7.79 -7.50
N ALA A 78 17.07 -7.21 -8.32
CA ALA A 78 16.71 -6.17 -9.28
C ALA A 78 15.70 -6.70 -10.31
N ALA A 79 15.95 -7.87 -10.91
CA ALA A 79 15.02 -8.51 -11.84
C ALA A 79 13.65 -8.78 -11.21
N TYR A 80 13.62 -9.30 -9.96
CA TYR A 80 12.38 -9.49 -9.20
C TYR A 80 11.63 -8.18 -8.94
N ARG A 81 12.35 -7.12 -8.57
CA ARG A 81 11.75 -5.84 -8.16
C ARG A 81 11.27 -5.01 -9.34
N MET A 82 12.09 -4.90 -10.39
CA MET A 82 11.87 -4.05 -11.56
C MET A 82 11.11 -4.74 -12.69
N LEU A 83 11.43 -6.01 -12.97
CA LEU A 83 10.89 -6.75 -14.11
C LEU A 83 9.82 -7.76 -13.69
N ASP A 84 9.51 -7.85 -12.38
CA ASP A 84 8.66 -8.89 -11.81
C ASP A 84 9.11 -10.31 -12.23
N SER A 85 10.42 -10.51 -12.42
CA SER A 85 10.97 -11.82 -12.81
C SER A 85 10.81 -12.83 -11.66
N ARG A 86 10.43 -14.08 -12.01
CA ARG A 86 10.27 -15.16 -11.04
C ARG A 86 11.59 -15.41 -10.30
N VAL A 87 11.51 -15.53 -8.98
CA VAL A 87 12.68 -15.83 -8.14
C VAL A 87 12.92 -17.35 -8.14
N PRO A 88 14.18 -17.82 -8.27
CA PRO A 88 14.51 -19.24 -8.17
C PRO A 88 13.98 -19.89 -6.88
N ALA A 89 13.55 -21.15 -6.97
CA ALA A 89 12.90 -21.89 -5.87
C ALA A 89 13.67 -21.79 -4.52
N ARG A 90 15.00 -21.90 -4.55
CA ARG A 90 15.87 -21.80 -3.36
C ARG A 90 15.76 -20.49 -2.57
N TYR A 91 15.26 -19.41 -3.19
CA TYR A 91 15.08 -18.11 -2.52
C TYR A 91 13.61 -17.77 -2.24
N ARG A 92 12.68 -18.71 -2.36
CA ARG A 92 11.25 -18.48 -2.03
C ARG A 92 11.02 -18.03 -0.60
N GLY A 93 11.75 -18.61 0.35
CA GLY A 93 11.70 -18.17 1.75
C GLY A 93 12.08 -16.70 1.92
N TRP A 94 12.99 -16.17 1.08
CA TRP A 94 13.29 -14.75 1.07
C TRP A 94 12.12 -13.91 0.54
N VAL A 95 11.47 -14.34 -0.53
CA VAL A 95 10.28 -13.66 -1.08
C VAL A 95 9.13 -13.65 -0.07
N HIS A 96 8.94 -14.76 0.66
CA HIS A 96 7.96 -14.87 1.73
C HIS A 96 8.23 -13.84 2.83
N ASP A 97 9.47 -13.77 3.32
CA ASP A 97 9.88 -12.84 4.38
C ASP A 97 9.79 -11.36 3.97
N GLU A 98 10.12 -11.02 2.72
CA GLU A 98 9.99 -9.64 2.22
C GLU A 98 8.54 -9.18 2.22
N ARG A 99 7.58 -10.08 1.97
CA ARG A 99 6.16 -9.71 1.92
C ARG A 99 5.52 -9.61 3.30
N SER A 100 6.08 -10.29 4.29
CA SER A 100 5.57 -10.29 5.67
C SER A 100 6.24 -9.23 6.55
N THR A 101 7.22 -8.47 6.05
CA THR A 101 8.00 -7.53 6.88
C THR A 101 7.99 -6.11 6.37
N VAL A 102 8.02 -5.16 7.33
CA VAL A 102 8.12 -3.71 7.04
C VAL A 102 9.37 -3.38 6.23
N LEU A 103 10.50 -4.05 6.49
CA LEU A 103 11.72 -3.86 5.71
C LEU A 103 11.53 -4.24 4.24
N GLY A 104 10.76 -5.29 3.95
CA GLY A 104 10.51 -5.66 2.56
C GLY A 104 9.56 -4.68 1.87
N ALA A 105 8.60 -4.11 2.59
CA ALA A 105 7.78 -2.98 2.12
C ALA A 105 8.63 -1.73 1.82
N LEU A 106 9.55 -1.37 2.73
CA LEU A 106 10.49 -0.27 2.55
C LEU A 106 11.43 -0.52 1.37
N GLY A 107 11.87 -1.77 1.18
CA GLY A 107 12.66 -2.18 0.03
C GLY A 107 11.92 -1.93 -1.29
N GLU A 108 10.62 -2.21 -1.38
CA GLU A 108 9.85 -1.91 -2.60
C GLU A 108 9.78 -0.40 -2.85
N TRP A 109 9.58 0.39 -1.79
CA TRP A 109 9.54 1.85 -1.86
C TRP A 109 10.87 2.39 -2.40
N MET A 110 11.99 1.96 -1.81
CA MET A 110 13.33 2.38 -2.21
C MET A 110 13.64 2.00 -3.68
N TRP A 111 13.34 0.78 -4.11
CA TRP A 111 13.59 0.36 -5.50
C TRP A 111 12.74 1.13 -6.52
N SER A 112 11.50 1.44 -6.16
CA SER A 112 10.63 2.26 -7.00
C SER A 112 11.15 3.70 -7.07
N ALA A 113 11.55 4.27 -5.93
CA ALA A 113 12.16 5.60 -5.86
C ALA A 113 13.45 5.70 -6.67
N VAL A 114 14.29 4.65 -6.71
CA VAL A 114 15.50 4.61 -7.55
C VAL A 114 15.15 4.71 -9.04
N ALA A 115 14.17 3.94 -9.52
CA ALA A 115 13.77 3.98 -10.93
C ALA A 115 13.27 5.37 -11.34
N PHE A 116 12.45 5.98 -10.48
CA PHE A 116 11.97 7.34 -10.69
C PHE A 116 13.07 8.40 -10.56
N GLY A 117 13.96 8.28 -9.58
CA GLY A 117 15.09 9.17 -9.40
C GLY A 117 16.04 9.14 -10.59
N ALA A 118 16.31 7.95 -11.15
CA ALA A 118 17.07 7.79 -12.38
C ALA A 118 16.38 8.47 -13.56
N ALA A 119 15.06 8.26 -13.74
CA ALA A 119 14.30 8.92 -14.81
C ALA A 119 14.31 10.45 -14.66
N ALA A 120 14.14 10.98 -13.45
CA ALA A 120 14.23 12.41 -13.17
C ALA A 120 15.63 12.97 -13.43
N ALA A 121 16.68 12.26 -13.02
CA ALA A 121 18.06 12.68 -13.23
C ALA A 121 18.45 12.72 -14.72
N VAL A 122 18.01 11.73 -15.50
CA VAL A 122 18.27 11.66 -16.95
C VAL A 122 17.57 12.79 -17.70
N THR A 123 16.34 13.11 -17.31
CA THR A 123 15.52 14.10 -18.01
C THR A 123 15.78 15.53 -17.55
N ARG A 124 16.36 15.72 -16.35
CA ARG A 124 16.56 17.03 -15.70
C ARG A 124 15.28 17.87 -15.58
N VAL A 125 14.10 17.24 -15.69
CA VAL A 125 12.83 17.94 -15.60
C VAL A 125 12.28 17.81 -14.18
N PRO A 126 12.15 18.92 -13.42
CA PRO A 126 11.64 18.88 -12.05
C PRO A 126 10.21 18.34 -11.97
N THR A 127 9.43 18.47 -13.04
CA THR A 127 8.07 17.90 -13.12
C THR A 127 8.06 16.37 -13.06
N LEU A 128 9.12 15.69 -13.53
CA LEU A 128 9.22 14.23 -13.43
C LEU A 128 9.55 13.77 -12.00
N ALA A 129 10.33 14.55 -11.25
CA ALA A 129 10.55 14.31 -9.82
C ALA A 129 9.23 14.48 -9.03
N MET A 130 8.40 15.46 -9.39
CA MET A 130 7.06 15.60 -8.80
C MET A 130 6.12 14.46 -9.18
N MET A 131 6.08 14.09 -10.46
CA MET A 131 5.28 12.95 -10.93
C MET A 131 5.67 11.66 -10.21
N ALA A 132 6.97 11.44 -10.00
CA ALA A 132 7.49 10.34 -9.21
C ALA A 132 6.98 10.36 -7.76
N LEU A 133 7.04 11.53 -7.11
CA LEU A 133 6.58 11.71 -5.73
C LEU A 133 5.10 11.36 -5.58
N VAL A 134 4.28 11.70 -6.58
CA VAL A 134 2.83 11.44 -6.60
C VAL A 134 2.49 10.01 -7.03
N MET A 135 3.25 9.43 -7.96
CA MET A 135 2.98 8.08 -8.51
C MET A 135 3.53 6.96 -7.63
N LEU A 136 4.61 7.20 -6.88
CA LEU A 136 5.22 6.21 -5.99
C LEU A 136 4.22 5.61 -4.98
N PRO A 137 3.39 6.39 -4.25
CA PRO A 137 2.34 5.86 -3.40
C PRO A 137 1.34 4.99 -4.17
N VAL A 138 0.92 5.42 -5.38
CA VAL A 138 -0.05 4.71 -6.22
C VAL A 138 0.50 3.35 -6.67
N VAL A 139 1.77 3.29 -7.04
CA VAL A 139 2.45 2.04 -7.43
C VAL A 139 2.48 1.06 -6.25
N LEU A 140 2.78 1.54 -5.04
CA LEU A 140 2.83 0.70 -3.83
C LEU A 140 1.44 0.20 -3.42
N VAL A 141 0.43 1.05 -3.53
CA VAL A 141 -0.97 0.66 -3.33
C VAL A 141 -1.37 -0.39 -4.36
N ARG A 142 -1.10 -0.15 -5.64
CA ARG A 142 -1.41 -1.10 -6.70
C ARG A 142 -0.72 -2.44 -6.45
N ARG A 143 0.56 -2.44 -6.04
CA ARG A 143 1.32 -3.66 -5.78
C ARG A 143 0.79 -4.43 -4.58
N SER A 144 0.40 -3.75 -3.49
CA SER A 144 -0.24 -4.38 -2.34
C SER A 144 -1.60 -4.99 -2.69
N LEU A 145 -2.42 -4.30 -3.50
CA LEU A 145 -3.71 -4.80 -3.98
C LEU A 145 -3.56 -6.00 -4.93
N HIS A 146 -2.49 -6.05 -5.72
CA HIS A 146 -2.16 -7.17 -6.60
C HIS A 146 -1.30 -8.24 -5.91
N GLY A 147 -1.04 -8.07 -4.61
CA GLY A 147 -0.13 -8.91 -3.83
C GLY A 147 -0.50 -10.39 -3.82
N ALA A 148 -1.78 -10.78 -3.98
CA ALA A 148 -2.18 -12.19 -4.05
C ALA A 148 -1.74 -12.88 -5.35
N ARG A 149 -1.94 -12.23 -6.50
CA ARG A 149 -1.48 -12.74 -7.81
C ARG A 149 0.04 -12.73 -7.89
N HIS A 150 0.64 -11.65 -7.41
CA HIS A 150 2.09 -11.54 -7.30
C HIS A 150 2.60 -12.62 -6.32
N ARG A 151 1.90 -12.94 -5.24
CA ARG A 151 2.25 -14.05 -4.35
C ARG A 151 2.27 -15.38 -5.07
N ALA A 152 1.19 -15.66 -5.79
CA ALA A 152 1.06 -16.88 -6.56
C ALA A 152 2.20 -17.07 -7.57
N LYS A 153 2.51 -16.04 -8.36
CA LYS A 153 3.57 -16.09 -9.39
C LYS A 153 4.92 -16.55 -8.84
N HIS A 154 5.26 -16.16 -7.61
CA HIS A 154 6.59 -16.39 -7.03
C HIS A 154 6.64 -17.56 -6.02
N LEU A 155 5.51 -17.92 -5.42
CA LEU A 155 5.44 -18.93 -4.37
C LEU A 155 4.70 -20.20 -4.80
N VAL A 156 3.94 -20.19 -5.90
CA VAL A 156 3.34 -21.42 -6.44
C VAL A 156 4.39 -22.14 -7.27
N ARG A 157 4.61 -23.41 -6.91
CA ARG A 157 5.53 -24.33 -7.57
C ARG A 157 5.22 -24.49 -9.07
N GLN A 158 6.25 -24.51 -9.91
CA GLN A 158 6.15 -24.96 -11.30
C GLN A 158 6.38 -26.48 -11.40
N PRO A 159 5.84 -27.15 -12.43
CA PRO A 159 5.90 -28.61 -12.56
C PRO A 159 7.31 -29.21 -12.43
N ASP A 160 8.34 -28.50 -12.88
CA ASP A 160 9.74 -28.91 -12.96
C ASP A 160 10.59 -28.51 -11.74
N GLU A 161 10.04 -27.73 -10.82
CA GLU A 161 10.80 -27.29 -9.63
C GLU A 161 10.64 -28.28 -8.48
N PRO A 162 11.67 -28.47 -7.63
CA PRO A 162 11.54 -29.25 -6.41
C PRO A 162 10.60 -28.55 -5.42
N PRO A 163 9.82 -29.29 -4.61
CA PRO A 163 8.99 -28.70 -3.59
C PRO A 163 9.83 -28.01 -2.52
N THR A 164 9.37 -26.86 -2.04
CA THR A 164 9.97 -26.15 -0.91
C THR A 164 8.94 -25.95 0.19
N ALA A 165 9.40 -25.85 1.46
CA ALA A 165 8.53 -25.55 2.60
C ALA A 165 7.79 -24.20 2.50
N TRP A 166 8.18 -23.35 1.54
CA TRP A 166 7.59 -22.03 1.29
C TRP A 166 6.65 -22.03 0.09
N ASP A 167 6.44 -23.19 -0.53
CA ASP A 167 5.54 -23.32 -1.67
C ASP A 167 4.11 -23.18 -1.20
N LEU A 168 3.38 -22.31 -1.90
CA LEU A 168 1.94 -22.18 -1.72
C LEU A 168 1.24 -23.14 -2.68
N GLY A 169 0.21 -23.82 -2.16
CA GLY A 169 -0.74 -24.54 -2.99
C GLY A 169 -1.56 -23.55 -3.82
N TRP A 170 -1.99 -23.98 -5.00
CA TRP A 170 -3.02 -23.26 -5.74
C TRP A 170 -4.39 -23.78 -5.33
N GLY A 171 -5.26 -22.89 -4.85
CA GLY A 171 -6.61 -23.26 -4.45
C GLY A 171 -7.61 -22.20 -4.88
N TRP A 172 -8.90 -22.51 -4.76
CA TRP A 172 -9.97 -21.54 -4.93
C TRP A 172 -10.31 -20.94 -3.58
N GLY A 173 -10.30 -19.61 -3.50
CA GLY A 173 -10.62 -18.90 -2.27
C GLY A 173 -11.55 -17.72 -2.52
N PRO A 174 -12.16 -17.20 -1.43
CA PRO A 174 -12.98 -16.02 -1.54
C PRO A 174 -12.14 -14.81 -1.96
N ARG A 175 -12.75 -13.89 -2.69
CA ARG A 175 -12.11 -12.68 -3.18
C ARG A 175 -12.11 -11.61 -2.09
N PRO A 176 -10.93 -11.11 -1.67
CA PRO A 176 -10.88 -9.99 -0.75
C PRO A 176 -11.31 -8.70 -1.46
N ARG A 177 -12.23 -7.97 -0.86
CA ARG A 177 -12.72 -6.67 -1.35
C ARG A 177 -12.60 -5.62 -0.24
N LEU A 178 -12.25 -4.39 -0.58
CA LEU A 178 -12.15 -3.32 0.42
C LEU A 178 -13.54 -2.89 0.89
N ALA A 179 -13.72 -2.76 2.20
CA ALA A 179 -14.93 -2.21 2.80
C ALA A 179 -15.14 -0.77 2.32
N ALA A 180 -16.29 -0.49 1.70
CA ALA A 180 -16.57 0.80 1.08
C ALA A 180 -16.54 1.93 2.11
N ARG A 181 -17.16 1.73 3.28
CA ARG A 181 -17.31 2.77 4.31
C ARG A 181 -15.96 3.29 4.79
N ALA A 182 -15.06 2.39 5.17
CA ALA A 182 -13.76 2.77 5.72
C ALA A 182 -12.87 3.39 4.62
N ALA A 183 -12.85 2.80 3.42
CA ALA A 183 -12.09 3.33 2.29
C ALA A 183 -12.56 4.74 1.88
N LEU A 184 -13.87 4.94 1.72
CA LEU A 184 -14.45 6.25 1.41
C LEU A 184 -14.20 7.27 2.51
N THR A 185 -14.09 6.86 3.79
CA THR A 185 -13.74 7.80 4.87
C THR A 185 -12.38 8.42 4.64
N TRP A 186 -11.37 7.57 4.41
CA TRP A 186 -10.00 8.03 4.25
C TRP A 186 -9.83 8.83 2.96
N VAL A 187 -10.41 8.37 1.85
CA VAL A 187 -10.37 9.10 0.58
C VAL A 187 -11.07 10.46 0.70
N LEU A 188 -12.22 10.53 1.37
CA LEU A 188 -12.93 11.79 1.59
C LEU A 188 -12.11 12.76 2.46
N VAL A 189 -11.53 12.28 3.57
CA VAL A 189 -10.68 13.13 4.44
C VAL A 189 -9.48 13.66 3.67
N GLY A 190 -8.73 12.79 3.00
CA GLY A 190 -7.56 13.19 2.22
C GLY A 190 -7.91 14.13 1.07
N GLY A 191 -9.01 13.84 0.37
CA GLY A 191 -9.52 14.68 -0.71
C GLY A 191 -9.97 16.06 -0.22
N VAL A 192 -10.68 16.16 0.92
CA VAL A 192 -11.08 17.44 1.51
C VAL A 192 -9.85 18.26 1.89
N VAL A 193 -8.86 17.66 2.55
CA VAL A 193 -7.62 18.36 2.93
C VAL A 193 -6.88 18.88 1.69
N ALA A 194 -6.67 18.04 0.69
CA ALA A 194 -5.98 18.43 -0.54
C ALA A 194 -6.74 19.50 -1.34
N THR A 195 -8.07 19.37 -1.44
CA THR A 195 -8.93 20.32 -2.18
C THR A 195 -8.99 21.66 -1.46
N ALA A 196 -9.15 21.66 -0.13
CA ALA A 196 -9.17 22.88 0.66
C ALA A 196 -7.83 23.63 0.56
N ALA A 197 -6.71 22.91 0.69
CA ALA A 197 -5.38 23.50 0.50
C ALA A 197 -5.22 24.08 -0.92
N ALA A 198 -5.65 23.34 -1.95
CA ALA A 198 -5.57 23.81 -3.34
C ALA A 198 -6.43 25.05 -3.60
N VAL A 199 -7.66 25.10 -3.08
CA VAL A 199 -8.53 26.28 -3.15
C VAL A 199 -7.88 27.46 -2.43
N THR A 200 -7.29 27.25 -1.26
CA THR A 200 -6.54 28.30 -0.55
C THR A 200 -5.37 28.83 -1.38
N VAL A 201 -4.58 27.96 -2.01
CA VAL A 201 -3.48 28.38 -2.90
C VAL A 201 -4.02 29.19 -4.08
N VAL A 202 -5.11 28.73 -4.73
CA VAL A 202 -5.74 29.48 -5.82
C VAL A 202 -6.25 30.86 -5.38
N LEU A 203 -6.69 31.02 -4.14
CA LEU A 203 -7.20 32.28 -3.63
C LEU A 203 -6.10 33.27 -3.18
N VAL A 204 -4.95 32.75 -2.74
CA VAL A 204 -3.89 33.55 -2.11
C VAL A 204 -2.65 33.73 -3.02
N ALA A 205 -2.50 32.91 -4.06
CA ALA A 205 -1.33 32.99 -4.94
C ALA A 205 -1.15 34.39 -5.55
N PRO A 206 0.09 34.89 -5.62
CA PRO A 206 0.39 36.23 -6.12
C PRO A 206 0.23 36.36 -7.64
N GLY A 207 -0.03 35.28 -8.37
CA GLY A 207 -0.24 35.34 -9.81
C GLY A 207 -1.24 34.28 -10.28
N HIS A 208 -1.87 34.52 -11.41
CA HIS A 208 -2.81 33.59 -12.03
C HIS A 208 -2.46 33.37 -13.50
N TYR A 209 -2.93 32.25 -14.05
CA TYR A 209 -2.88 32.05 -15.50
C TYR A 209 -4.11 32.69 -16.15
N ASP A 210 -3.87 33.57 -17.10
CA ASP A 210 -4.87 33.96 -18.08
C ASP A 210 -4.69 33.10 -19.33
N VAL A 211 -5.80 32.65 -19.89
CA VAL A 211 -5.81 31.75 -21.05
C VAL A 211 -6.53 32.48 -22.17
N ARG A 212 -5.79 32.87 -23.21
CA ARG A 212 -6.33 33.59 -24.36
C ARG A 212 -6.15 32.78 -25.64
N GLY A 213 -7.12 32.90 -26.55
CA GLY A 213 -6.96 32.39 -27.90
C GLY A 213 -6.03 33.32 -28.70
N CYS A 214 -4.95 32.77 -29.26
CA CYS A 214 -4.00 33.51 -30.10
C CYS A 214 -4.20 33.30 -31.61
N GLY A 215 -5.29 32.63 -32.02
CA GLY A 215 -5.60 32.33 -33.42
C GLY A 215 -6.25 30.96 -33.59
N GLN A 216 -6.27 30.43 -34.82
CA GLN A 216 -6.80 29.08 -35.08
C GLN A 216 -5.93 28.01 -34.39
N ALA A 217 -6.55 27.25 -33.49
CA ALA A 217 -5.91 26.20 -32.70
C ALA A 217 -4.72 26.66 -31.81
N CYS A 218 -4.65 27.95 -31.49
CA CYS A 218 -3.60 28.51 -30.63
C CYS A 218 -4.21 28.94 -29.29
N VAL A 219 -3.66 28.42 -28.19
CA VAL A 219 -4.01 28.81 -26.82
C VAL A 219 -2.73 29.28 -26.14
N GLU A 220 -2.72 30.54 -25.71
CA GLU A 220 -1.62 31.12 -24.94
C GLU A 220 -2.02 31.20 -23.47
N ALA A 221 -1.16 30.69 -22.60
CA ALA A 221 -1.32 30.80 -21.15
C ALA A 221 -0.26 31.74 -20.60
N THR A 222 -0.66 32.95 -20.21
CA THR A 222 0.23 33.98 -19.67
C THR A 222 0.02 34.13 -18.17
N ALA A 223 1.12 34.25 -17.41
CA ALA A 223 1.04 34.59 -16.00
C ALA A 223 0.69 36.09 -15.84
N VAL A 224 -0.38 36.38 -15.10
CA VAL A 224 -0.86 37.75 -14.85
C VAL A 224 -0.53 38.13 -13.40
N PRO A 225 -0.09 39.37 -13.14
CA PRO A 225 0.18 39.90 -11.80
C PRO A 225 -1.04 39.82 -10.86
N PRO A 226 -0.83 39.97 -9.54
CA PRO A 226 -1.87 39.78 -8.54
C PRO A 226 -3.01 40.78 -8.72
N GLY A 227 -4.23 40.28 -8.88
CA GLY A 227 -5.44 41.09 -9.05
C GLY A 227 -6.74 40.42 -8.57
N GLY A 228 -6.63 39.31 -7.84
CA GLY A 228 -7.75 38.44 -7.46
C GLY A 228 -7.96 37.28 -8.43
N LEU A 229 -8.93 36.42 -8.11
CA LEU A 229 -9.17 35.17 -8.81
C LEU A 229 -9.53 35.45 -10.28
N GLY A 230 -8.64 35.08 -11.20
CA GLY A 230 -8.83 35.35 -12.63
C GLY A 230 -10.18 34.80 -13.12
N PRO A 231 -10.93 35.55 -13.95
CA PRO A 231 -12.31 35.21 -14.31
C PRO A 231 -12.42 33.81 -14.94
N ALA A 232 -11.43 33.41 -15.73
CA ALA A 232 -11.35 32.07 -16.33
C ALA A 232 -11.19 30.97 -15.26
N GLY A 233 -10.29 31.16 -14.29
CA GLY A 233 -10.08 30.22 -13.19
C GLY A 233 -11.32 30.10 -12.30
N GLY A 234 -12.00 31.21 -12.03
CA GLY A 234 -13.24 31.25 -11.24
C GLY A 234 -14.38 30.53 -11.94
N ALA A 235 -14.57 30.81 -13.22
CA ALA A 235 -15.53 30.11 -14.06
C ALA A 235 -15.25 28.59 -14.09
N ALA A 236 -13.98 28.19 -14.24
CA ALA A 236 -13.60 26.77 -14.24
C ALA A 236 -13.95 26.05 -12.92
N LEU A 237 -13.65 26.67 -11.76
CA LEU A 237 -13.99 26.10 -10.46
C LEU A 237 -15.52 26.06 -10.22
N ALA A 238 -16.25 27.10 -10.66
CA ALA A 238 -17.71 27.12 -10.57
C ALA A 238 -18.35 26.01 -11.42
N VAL A 239 -17.88 25.83 -12.66
CA VAL A 239 -18.30 24.73 -13.54
C VAL A 239 -17.97 23.38 -12.90
N ALA A 240 -16.78 23.21 -12.34
CA ALA A 240 -16.39 21.98 -11.65
C ALA A 240 -17.31 21.66 -10.46
N ALA A 241 -17.67 22.66 -9.65
CA ALA A 241 -18.60 22.51 -8.54
C ALA A 241 -20.02 22.12 -9.02
N LEU A 242 -20.52 22.76 -10.08
CA LEU A 242 -21.82 22.43 -10.68
C LEU A 242 -21.84 21.00 -11.22
N VAL A 243 -20.80 20.58 -11.95
CA VAL A 243 -20.64 19.20 -12.44
C VAL A 243 -20.61 18.22 -11.28
N GLY A 244 -19.86 18.51 -10.22
CA GLY A 244 -19.82 17.70 -9.00
C GLY A 244 -21.19 17.52 -8.34
N ALA A 245 -21.96 18.60 -8.23
CA ALA A 245 -23.31 18.57 -7.68
C ALA A 245 -24.27 17.73 -8.54
N VAL A 246 -24.23 17.89 -9.87
CA VAL A 246 -25.03 17.09 -10.81
C VAL A 246 -24.68 15.60 -10.69
N LEU A 247 -23.39 15.26 -10.71
CA LEU A 247 -22.92 13.88 -10.55
C LEU A 247 -23.30 13.29 -9.19
N ALA A 248 -23.27 14.08 -8.12
CA ALA A 248 -23.73 13.65 -6.79
C ALA A 248 -25.24 13.37 -6.78
N GLY A 249 -26.06 14.18 -7.46
CA GLY A 249 -27.49 13.94 -7.63
C GLY A 249 -27.78 12.65 -8.40
N VAL A 250 -27.11 12.46 -9.54
CA VAL A 250 -27.20 11.22 -10.35
C VAL A 250 -26.74 10.00 -9.55
N GLY A 251 -25.59 10.10 -8.87
CA GLY A 251 -25.06 9.06 -8.01
C GLY A 251 -26.01 8.70 -6.86
N THR A 252 -26.67 9.69 -6.25
CA THR A 252 -27.71 9.45 -5.22
C THR A 252 -28.85 8.61 -5.78
N ARG A 253 -29.36 8.97 -6.97
CA ARG A 253 -30.45 8.25 -7.62
C ARG A 253 -30.05 6.81 -7.92
N HIS A 254 -28.89 6.58 -8.51
CA HIS A 254 -28.44 5.22 -8.81
C HIS A 254 -28.16 4.39 -7.55
N LEU A 255 -27.55 4.98 -6.52
CA LEU A 255 -27.31 4.29 -5.25
C LEU A 255 -28.60 3.91 -4.55
N ARG A 256 -29.65 4.76 -4.61
CA ARG A 256 -30.98 4.45 -4.06
C ARG A 256 -31.68 3.37 -4.87
N ALA A 257 -31.66 3.46 -6.20
CA ALA A 257 -32.31 2.51 -7.09
C ALA A 257 -31.68 1.11 -7.03
N GLY A 258 -30.34 1.01 -7.05
CA GLY A 258 -29.64 -0.27 -7.01
C GLY A 258 -29.35 -0.81 -5.60
N ALA A 259 -29.67 -0.05 -4.54
CA ALA A 259 -29.47 -0.50 -3.16
C ALA A 259 -30.17 -1.82 -2.82
N PRO A 260 -31.47 -1.99 -3.13
CA PRO A 260 -32.22 -3.15 -2.69
C PRO A 260 -31.85 -4.41 -3.47
N ALA A 261 -31.26 -4.23 -4.66
CA ALA A 261 -30.92 -5.29 -5.60
C ALA A 261 -29.47 -5.80 -5.48
N LEU A 262 -28.82 -5.60 -4.32
CA LEU A 262 -27.48 -6.14 -4.13
C LEU A 262 -27.56 -7.68 -4.06
N PRO A 263 -26.93 -8.40 -5.01
CA PRO A 263 -26.97 -9.86 -5.00
C PRO A 263 -26.19 -10.39 -3.80
N GLU A 264 -26.53 -11.61 -3.36
CA GLU A 264 -25.71 -12.34 -2.38
C GLU A 264 -24.31 -12.60 -2.95
N GLN A 265 -23.29 -12.52 -2.09
CA GLN A 265 -21.88 -12.57 -2.49
C GLN A 265 -21.14 -13.67 -1.69
N PRO A 266 -21.41 -14.96 -1.96
CA PRO A 266 -20.92 -16.07 -1.14
C PRO A 266 -19.40 -16.23 -1.17
N HIS A 267 -18.74 -15.82 -2.27
CA HIS A 267 -17.30 -15.93 -2.43
C HIS A 267 -16.55 -14.63 -2.14
N ARG A 268 -17.13 -13.74 -1.32
CA ARG A 268 -16.54 -12.45 -1.01
C ARG A 268 -16.18 -12.35 0.46
N VAL A 269 -14.97 -11.84 0.72
CA VAL A 269 -14.56 -11.41 2.05
C VAL A 269 -14.32 -9.91 2.00
N VAL A 270 -15.12 -9.16 2.76
CA VAL A 270 -14.95 -7.71 2.84
C VAL A 270 -13.95 -7.38 3.94
N VAL A 271 -12.82 -6.81 3.54
CA VAL A 271 -11.69 -6.47 4.39
C VAL A 271 -11.80 -4.99 4.78
N ARG A 272 -11.84 -4.72 6.09
CA ARG A 272 -11.81 -3.36 6.61
C ARG A 272 -10.49 -2.69 6.24
N SER A 273 -10.57 -1.47 5.72
CA SER A 273 -9.39 -0.66 5.46
C SER A 273 -8.86 -0.11 6.80
N GLY A 274 -7.85 -0.78 7.37
CA GLY A 274 -7.21 -0.37 8.62
C GLY A 274 -6.25 0.81 8.47
N LEU A 275 -5.32 0.94 9.41
CA LEU A 275 -4.27 1.97 9.45
C LEU A 275 -3.46 2.07 8.14
N THR A 276 -3.31 0.96 7.41
CA THR A 276 -2.65 0.93 6.10
C THR A 276 -3.30 1.87 5.08
N ALA A 277 -4.64 1.96 5.05
CA ALA A 277 -5.32 2.87 4.12
C ALA A 277 -5.15 4.34 4.51
N ALA A 278 -5.13 4.63 5.83
CA ALA A 278 -4.83 5.96 6.33
C ALA A 278 -3.40 6.38 5.94
N LEU A 279 -2.41 5.50 6.14
CA LEU A 279 -1.03 5.74 5.73
C LEU A 279 -0.89 5.94 4.22
N VAL A 280 -1.63 5.18 3.42
CA VAL A 280 -1.67 5.35 1.96
C VAL A 280 -2.21 6.72 1.58
N VAL A 281 -3.33 7.14 2.17
CA VAL A 281 -3.91 8.47 1.90
C VAL A 281 -2.94 9.56 2.33
N LEU A 282 -2.32 9.43 3.51
CA LEU A 282 -1.31 10.37 3.98
C LEU A 282 -0.12 10.45 3.01
N LEU A 283 0.36 9.31 2.53
CA LEU A 283 1.48 9.22 1.59
C LEU A 283 1.14 9.83 0.21
N ILE A 284 -0.14 9.94 -0.15
CA ILE A 284 -0.59 10.64 -1.37
C ILE A 284 -0.78 12.14 -1.09
N VAL A 285 -1.43 12.49 0.01
CA VAL A 285 -1.80 13.87 0.35
C VAL A 285 -0.58 14.71 0.69
N LEU A 286 0.40 14.19 1.42
CA LEU A 286 1.60 14.96 1.79
C LEU A 286 2.39 15.47 0.57
N PRO A 287 2.72 14.63 -0.43
CA PRO A 287 3.26 15.09 -1.71
C PRO A 287 2.44 16.18 -2.38
N VAL A 288 1.12 16.00 -2.45
CA VAL A 288 0.22 17.01 -3.06
C VAL A 288 0.31 18.33 -2.31
N LEU A 289 0.26 18.32 -0.99
CA LEU A 289 0.40 19.53 -0.16
C LEU A 289 1.77 20.19 -0.32
N ALA A 290 2.85 19.40 -0.44
CA ALA A 290 4.19 19.94 -0.68
C ALA A 290 4.28 20.64 -2.04
N VAL A 291 3.69 20.06 -3.10
CA VAL A 291 3.62 20.70 -4.43
C VAL A 291 2.79 21.98 -4.38
N LEU A 292 1.63 21.95 -3.73
CA LEU A 292 0.78 23.13 -3.53
C LEU A 292 1.52 24.25 -2.78
N GLY A 293 2.36 23.89 -1.79
CA GLY A 293 3.21 24.84 -1.08
C GLY A 293 4.25 25.51 -1.97
N LEU A 294 4.79 24.79 -2.98
CA LEU A 294 5.70 25.36 -3.97
C LEU A 294 4.97 26.28 -4.97
N GLU A 295 3.68 26.04 -5.22
CA GLU A 295 2.86 26.91 -6.07
C GLU A 295 2.42 28.21 -5.38
N LEU A 296 2.61 28.36 -4.06
CA LEU A 296 2.34 29.63 -3.37
C LEU A 296 3.23 30.78 -3.85
N THR A 297 4.42 30.48 -4.38
CA THR A 297 5.36 31.48 -4.87
C THR A 297 5.32 31.66 -6.40
N SER A 298 4.45 30.93 -7.09
CA SER A 298 4.36 30.90 -8.54
C SER A 298 2.89 30.91 -9.00
N ALA A 299 2.65 30.76 -10.31
CA ALA A 299 1.29 30.67 -10.83
C ALA A 299 0.73 29.24 -10.60
N PRO A 300 -0.47 29.10 -10.00
CA PRO A 300 -0.87 27.85 -9.35
C PRO A 300 -1.62 26.86 -10.28
N ALA A 301 -0.94 26.35 -11.31
CA ALA A 301 -1.56 25.47 -12.31
C ALA A 301 -2.07 24.15 -11.70
N PHE A 302 -1.25 23.49 -10.87
CA PHE A 302 -1.59 22.24 -10.22
C PHE A 302 -2.70 22.42 -9.18
N ALA A 303 -2.71 23.55 -8.47
CA ALA A 303 -3.77 23.88 -7.52
C ALA A 303 -5.13 23.98 -8.20
N TYR A 304 -5.23 24.61 -9.38
CA TYR A 304 -6.49 24.62 -10.15
C TYR A 304 -6.95 23.20 -10.51
N LEU A 305 -6.03 22.33 -10.94
CA LEU A 305 -6.35 20.93 -11.26
C LEU A 305 -6.87 20.16 -10.04
N VAL A 306 -6.16 20.26 -8.91
CA VAL A 306 -6.53 19.57 -7.66
C VAL A 306 -7.86 20.13 -7.12
N ALA A 307 -8.05 21.44 -7.12
CA ALA A 307 -9.28 22.09 -6.68
C ALA A 307 -10.47 21.68 -7.56
N ALA A 308 -10.36 21.76 -8.89
CA ALA A 308 -11.43 21.38 -9.81
C ALA A 308 -11.76 19.88 -9.69
N GLY A 309 -10.75 19.01 -9.66
CA GLY A 309 -10.96 17.57 -9.47
C GLY A 309 -11.63 17.26 -8.14
N GLY A 310 -11.21 17.93 -7.06
CA GLY A 310 -11.81 17.84 -5.74
C GLY A 310 -13.29 18.26 -5.71
N LEU A 311 -13.61 19.40 -6.30
CA LEU A 311 -14.98 19.92 -6.39
C LEU A 311 -15.91 18.99 -7.18
N VAL A 312 -15.39 18.26 -8.17
CA VAL A 312 -16.15 17.26 -8.93
C VAL A 312 -16.35 15.98 -8.12
N VAL A 313 -15.28 15.46 -7.49
CA VAL A 313 -15.27 14.11 -6.90
C VAL A 313 -15.82 14.07 -5.47
N LEU A 314 -15.52 15.08 -4.64
CA LEU A 314 -15.89 15.07 -3.21
C LEU A 314 -17.40 15.00 -2.96
N PRO A 315 -18.27 15.73 -3.68
CA PRO A 315 -19.72 15.62 -3.50
C PRO A 315 -20.23 14.18 -3.75
N VAL A 316 -19.70 13.53 -4.79
CA VAL A 316 -20.06 12.14 -5.15
C VAL A 316 -19.63 11.17 -4.03
N LEU A 317 -18.41 11.31 -3.52
CA LEU A 317 -17.91 10.49 -2.41
C LEU A 317 -18.70 10.72 -1.11
N ALA A 318 -19.08 11.97 -0.82
CA ALA A 318 -19.85 12.34 0.35
C ALA A 318 -21.25 11.70 0.31
N VAL A 319 -21.95 11.78 -0.82
CA VAL A 319 -23.24 11.11 -1.05
C VAL A 319 -23.10 9.60 -0.91
N ALA A 320 -22.09 9.00 -1.55
CA ALA A 320 -21.85 7.56 -1.46
C ALA A 320 -21.63 7.12 0.00
N ARG A 321 -20.87 7.91 0.77
CA ARG A 321 -20.65 7.67 2.20
C ARG A 321 -21.91 7.84 3.03
N ALA A 322 -22.72 8.87 2.76
CA ALA A 322 -23.98 9.10 3.46
C ALA A 322 -24.98 7.96 3.21
N ALA A 323 -25.08 7.48 1.97
CA ALA A 323 -25.91 6.34 1.60
C ALA A 323 -25.50 5.03 2.30
N LEU A 324 -24.21 4.86 2.60
CA LEU A 324 -23.73 3.72 3.39
C LEU A 324 -23.98 3.84 4.89
N ARG A 325 -24.16 5.06 5.42
CA ARG A 325 -24.47 5.28 6.84
C ARG A 325 -25.92 4.94 7.17
N THR A 326 -26.83 5.16 6.23
CA THR A 326 -28.26 4.91 6.41
C THR A 326 -28.64 3.44 6.25
N ARG A 327 -27.76 2.59 5.70
CA ARG A 327 -27.98 1.14 5.56
C ARG A 327 -27.61 0.36 6.83
N GLY A 328 -28.58 0.17 7.72
CA GLY A 328 -28.69 -0.95 8.67
C GLY A 328 -27.46 -1.33 9.52
N PRO A 329 -27.53 -2.45 10.27
CA PRO A 329 -26.50 -2.83 11.24
C PRO A 329 -25.20 -3.43 10.64
N ARG A 330 -25.14 -3.72 9.33
CA ARG A 330 -23.95 -4.30 8.68
C ARG A 330 -23.37 -3.44 7.54
N PRO A 331 -22.99 -2.18 7.81
CA PRO A 331 -22.43 -1.28 6.78
C PRO A 331 -21.07 -1.74 6.24
N ASP A 332 -20.39 -2.67 6.93
CA ASP A 332 -19.10 -3.21 6.51
C ASP A 332 -19.21 -4.38 5.52
N ALA A 333 -20.43 -4.80 5.16
CA ALA A 333 -20.65 -5.84 4.16
C ALA A 333 -20.60 -5.33 2.71
N VAL A 334 -20.65 -4.01 2.49
CA VAL A 334 -20.64 -3.42 1.13
C VAL A 334 -19.20 -3.17 0.68
N ALA A 335 -18.82 -3.73 -0.47
CA ALA A 335 -17.51 -3.52 -1.03
C ALA A 335 -17.44 -2.21 -1.83
N LEU A 336 -16.26 -1.56 -1.84
CA LEU A 336 -16.04 -0.32 -2.60
C LEU A 336 -16.35 -0.49 -4.09
N VAL A 337 -16.07 -1.66 -4.66
CA VAL A 337 -16.34 -1.96 -6.07
C VAL A 337 -17.84 -1.93 -6.39
N ASP A 338 -18.69 -2.36 -5.47
CA ASP A 338 -20.15 -2.32 -5.67
C ASP A 338 -20.63 -0.88 -5.68
N VAL A 339 -20.12 -0.06 -4.77
CA VAL A 339 -20.47 1.37 -4.73
C VAL A 339 -20.08 2.04 -6.04
N VAL A 340 -18.92 1.73 -6.60
CA VAL A 340 -18.49 2.24 -7.91
C VAL A 340 -19.39 1.72 -9.04
N ALA A 341 -19.77 0.45 -9.03
CA ALA A 341 -20.70 -0.11 -10.02
C ALA A 341 -22.07 0.58 -9.95
N LEU A 342 -22.61 0.72 -8.74
CA LEU A 342 -23.88 1.41 -8.48
C LEU A 342 -23.82 2.88 -8.88
N LEU A 343 -22.74 3.61 -8.55
CA LEU A 343 -22.57 5.01 -8.98
C LEU A 343 -22.56 5.16 -10.51
N ARG A 344 -22.16 4.13 -11.24
CA ARG A 344 -22.22 4.05 -12.71
C ARG A 344 -23.56 3.55 -13.25
N GLY A 345 -24.55 3.35 -12.39
CA GLY A 345 -25.86 2.81 -12.75
C GLY A 345 -25.82 1.33 -13.16
N ARG A 346 -24.80 0.57 -12.74
CA ARG A 346 -24.68 -0.86 -13.05
C ARG A 346 -24.95 -1.71 -11.83
N ALA A 347 -25.58 -2.87 -12.04
CA ALA A 347 -25.68 -3.90 -11.02
C ALA A 347 -24.26 -4.44 -10.70
N PRO A 348 -23.90 -4.65 -9.42
CA PRO A 348 -22.63 -5.27 -9.08
C PRO A 348 -22.59 -6.74 -9.51
N ASP A 349 -21.50 -7.14 -10.16
CA ASP A 349 -21.29 -8.54 -10.54
C ASP A 349 -21.11 -9.43 -9.29
N VAL A 350 -21.62 -10.67 -9.38
CA VAL A 350 -21.36 -11.71 -8.37
C VAL A 350 -19.88 -12.11 -8.45
N ASP A 351 -19.18 -12.04 -7.33
CA ASP A 351 -17.80 -12.47 -7.26
C ASP A 351 -17.71 -13.98 -7.45
N ALA A 352 -17.07 -14.40 -8.55
CA ALA A 352 -16.65 -15.78 -8.74
C ALA A 352 -15.47 -16.12 -7.81
N PRO A 353 -15.34 -17.39 -7.36
CA PRO A 353 -14.16 -17.83 -6.63
C PRO A 353 -12.93 -17.55 -7.47
N ARG A 354 -11.84 -17.16 -6.81
CA ARG A 354 -10.60 -16.82 -7.50
C ARG A 354 -9.50 -17.79 -7.11
N GLY A 355 -8.72 -18.23 -8.09
CA GLY A 355 -7.45 -18.88 -7.83
C GLY A 355 -6.59 -18.00 -6.91
N CYS A 356 -6.25 -18.55 -5.75
CA CYS A 356 -5.44 -17.92 -4.73
C CYS A 356 -4.35 -18.89 -4.28
N ALA A 357 -3.22 -18.32 -3.89
CA ALA A 357 -2.17 -19.07 -3.26
C ALA A 357 -2.60 -19.36 -1.81
N VAL A 358 -2.84 -20.63 -1.50
CA VAL A 358 -3.20 -21.12 -0.17
C VAL A 358 -1.94 -21.68 0.46
N ALA A 359 -1.84 -21.58 1.79
CA ALA A 359 -0.84 -22.31 2.56
C ALA A 359 -0.92 -23.79 2.12
N GLY A 360 0.15 -24.32 1.49
CA GLY A 360 0.15 -25.69 1.01
C GLY A 360 0.00 -26.68 2.17
N PRO A 361 -0.41 -27.93 1.93
CA PRO A 361 -0.46 -28.96 2.99
C PRO A 361 0.89 -29.12 3.72
N TRP A 362 2.00 -28.82 3.02
CA TRP A 362 3.37 -28.78 3.54
C TRP A 362 3.72 -27.58 4.42
N SER A 363 2.81 -26.59 4.53
CA SER A 363 2.99 -25.37 5.34
C SER A 363 2.26 -25.42 6.67
N ALA A 364 1.59 -26.53 6.99
CA ALA A 364 1.44 -26.94 8.38
C ALA A 364 2.87 -27.15 8.90
N ALA A 365 3.46 -26.12 9.49
CA ALA A 365 4.71 -26.28 10.18
C ALA A 365 4.52 -27.42 11.20
N PRO A 366 5.46 -28.36 11.26
CA PRO A 366 5.34 -29.53 12.10
C PRO A 366 5.32 -29.06 13.55
N ASP A 367 4.29 -29.43 14.31
CA ASP A 367 4.33 -29.41 15.78
C ASP A 367 5.34 -30.44 16.34
N GLY A 368 6.37 -30.84 15.57
CA GLY A 368 7.36 -31.80 16.00
C GLY A 368 8.53 -31.94 15.03
N GLY A 369 9.68 -31.42 15.43
CA GLY A 369 10.95 -32.05 15.10
C GLY A 369 11.85 -31.29 14.12
N PRO A 370 13.15 -31.16 14.44
CA PRO A 370 14.14 -30.63 13.51
C PRO A 370 14.24 -31.61 12.35
N TRP A 371 14.77 -31.16 11.21
CA TRP A 371 15.67 -31.92 10.36
C TRP A 371 15.86 -33.38 10.83
N SER A 372 14.91 -34.25 10.51
CA SER A 372 15.16 -35.67 10.52
C SER A 372 16.24 -35.83 9.47
N ALA A 373 17.40 -36.25 9.94
CA ALA A 373 18.45 -36.77 9.10
C ALA A 373 17.81 -37.58 7.98
N ALA A 374 18.26 -37.35 6.74
CA ALA A 374 18.12 -38.39 5.74
C ALA A 374 18.56 -39.70 6.41
N PRO A 375 17.73 -40.75 6.43
CA PRO A 375 18.25 -42.06 6.79
C PRO A 375 19.25 -42.41 5.70
N ASP A 376 20.54 -42.25 5.99
CA ASP A 376 21.60 -43.08 5.41
C ASP A 376 21.30 -44.51 5.86
N GLY A 377 20.39 -45.16 5.14
CA GLY A 377 19.80 -46.43 5.52
C GLY A 377 18.95 -46.95 4.37
N GLY A 378 19.62 -47.39 3.31
CA GLY A 378 18.97 -48.09 2.21
C GLY A 378 18.33 -49.41 2.66
N PRO A 379 17.30 -49.87 1.95
CA PRO A 379 17.03 -51.28 1.75
C PRO A 379 17.41 -51.66 0.31
N GLY A 380 18.05 -52.82 0.20
CA GLY A 380 18.60 -53.37 -1.04
C GLY A 380 17.66 -53.33 -2.24
N GLN A 381 18.26 -52.98 -3.36
CA GLN A 381 17.75 -53.28 -4.68
C GLN A 381 17.83 -54.80 -4.88
N PRO A 382 16.72 -55.50 -5.16
CA PRO A 382 16.81 -56.91 -5.53
C PRO A 382 17.46 -57.03 -6.91
N ASP A 383 18.47 -57.88 -6.95
CA ASP A 383 19.23 -58.32 -8.12
C ASP A 383 18.30 -59.02 -9.13
N PRO A 384 18.15 -58.53 -10.38
CA PRO A 384 17.42 -59.24 -11.40
C PRO A 384 18.33 -60.31 -12.02
N ARG A 385 18.05 -61.57 -11.68
CA ARG A 385 18.38 -62.72 -12.54
C ARG A 385 17.28 -62.95 -13.56
#